data_AF-A0A8T0YP58-F1
#
_entry.id   AF-A0A8T0YP58-F1
#
_cell.length_a   1.000
_cell.length_b   1.000
_cell.length_c   1.000
_cell.angle_alpha   90.00
_cell.angle_beta   90.00
_cell.angle_gamma   90.00
#
_symmetry.space_group_name_H-M   'P 1'
#
loop_
_entity.id
_entity.type
_entity.pdbx_description
1 polymer ?
#
loop_
_entity_poly.entity_id
_entity_poly.type
_entity_poly.pdbx_seq_one_letter_code
_entity_poly.pdbx_strand_id
1 'polypeptide(L)'
;MDKRANHNLSEELAKELVKRSLPHAYQITSVHSTLQSDGYNCGLFVCLFFWRRLAKKVGSDYTESGLMRRRWDILRMVVQATMDKGSKEKSG
;
A
#
# COMPACT_ATOMS: atom_id res chain seq x y z
N MET A 1 -0.08 -10.35 20.84
CA MET A 1 -0.16 -10.84 19.45
C MET A 1 1.18 -11.47 19.11
N ASP A 2 1.20 -12.75 18.72
CA ASP A 2 2.45 -13.46 18.42
C ASP A 2 2.94 -13.08 17.01
N LYS A 3 3.99 -12.26 16.95
CA LYS A 3 4.57 -11.77 15.69
C LYS A 3 5.11 -12.92 14.82
N ARG A 4 5.57 -14.01 15.43
CA ARG A 4 6.12 -15.17 14.72
C ARG A 4 5.01 -15.99 14.08
N ALA A 5 3.92 -16.21 14.82
CA ALA A 5 2.74 -16.89 14.28
C ALA A 5 2.16 -16.16 13.06
N ASN A 6 2.02 -14.83 13.14
CA ASN A 6 1.50 -14.03 12.02
C ASN A 6 2.42 -14.05 10.78
N HIS A 7 3.75 -14.04 11.00
CA HIS A 7 4.71 -14.16 9.91
C HIS A 7 4.60 -15.51 9.20
N ASN A 8 4.56 -16.60 9.97
CA ASN A 8 4.44 -17.94 9.41
C ASN A 8 3.15 -18.11 8.61
N LEU A 9 2.02 -17.63 9.14
CA LEU A 9 0.75 -17.65 8.41
C LEU A 9 0.81 -16.86 7.10
N SER A 10 1.45 -15.67 7.11
CA SER A 10 1.62 -14.86 5.90
C SER A 10 2.46 -15.58 4.84
N GLU A 11 3.50 -16.30 5.28
CA GLU A 11 4.36 -17.10 4.39
C GLU A 11 3.61 -18.30 3.80
N GLU A 12 2.80 -18.99 4.60
CA GLU A 12 1.95 -20.09 4.13
C GLU A 12 0.92 -19.62 3.09
N LEU A 13 0.23 -18.52 3.37
CA LEU A 13 -0.73 -17.92 2.45
C LEU A 13 -0.06 -17.49 1.13
N ALA A 14 1.14 -16.91 1.20
CA ALA A 14 1.90 -16.53 0.01
C ALA A 14 2.27 -17.77 -0.83
N LYS A 15 2.70 -18.87 -0.19
CA LYS A 15 3.00 -20.14 -0.87
C LYS A 15 1.76 -20.73 -1.53
N GLU A 16 0.61 -20.70 -0.84
CA GLU A 16 -0.64 -21.19 -1.40
C GLU A 16 -1.06 -20.38 -2.63
N LEU A 17 -1.00 -19.04 -2.55
CA LEU A 17 -1.34 -18.15 -3.65
C LEU A 17 -0.48 -18.43 -4.89
N VAL A 18 0.84 -18.56 -4.72
CA VAL A 18 1.76 -18.86 -5.82
C VAL A 18 1.43 -20.22 -6.43
N LYS A 19 1.15 -21.24 -5.61
CA LYS A 19 0.91 -22.60 -6.09
C LYS A 19 -0.44 -22.76 -6.79
N ARG A 20 -1.49 -22.07 -6.32
CA ARG A 20 -2.88 -22.31 -6.76
C ARG A 20 -3.43 -21.27 -7.72
N SER A 21 -2.92 -20.04 -7.69
CA SER A 21 -3.59 -18.91 -8.34
C SER A 21 -2.73 -18.18 -9.37
N LEU A 22 -1.42 -18.38 -9.36
CA LEU A 22 -0.52 -17.68 -10.27
C LEU A 22 -0.06 -18.60 -11.42
N PRO A 23 0.09 -18.07 -12.64
CA PRO A 23 0.47 -18.85 -13.82
C PRO A 23 1.90 -19.39 -13.79
N HIS A 24 2.75 -18.85 -12.90
CA HIS A 24 4.16 -19.20 -12.79
C HIS A 24 4.57 -19.33 -11.32
N ALA A 25 5.65 -20.06 -11.06
CA ALA A 25 6.27 -20.14 -9.75
C ALA A 25 7.04 -18.85 -9.44
N TYR A 26 6.33 -17.84 -8.95
CA TYR A 26 6.94 -16.59 -8.51
C TYR A 26 7.76 -16.79 -7.23
N GLN A 27 8.91 -16.12 -7.16
CA GLN A 27 9.73 -16.08 -5.95
C GLN A 27 9.04 -15.23 -4.87
N ILE A 28 8.77 -15.84 -3.71
CA ILE A 28 8.27 -15.13 -2.53
C ILE A 28 9.45 -14.41 -1.88
N THR A 29 9.32 -13.11 -1.68
CA THR A 29 10.37 -12.28 -1.09
C THR A 29 9.81 -11.47 0.07
N SER A 30 10.49 -11.54 1.22
CA SER A 30 10.23 -10.65 2.34
C SER A 30 10.87 -9.29 2.06
N VAL A 31 10.08 -8.23 2.18
CA VAL A 31 10.52 -6.87 1.89
C VAL A 31 10.74 -6.09 3.18
N HIS A 32 11.91 -5.47 3.32
CA HIS A 32 12.14 -4.55 4.42
C HIS A 32 11.42 -3.22 4.14
N SER A 33 10.59 -2.80 5.09
CA SER A 33 9.84 -1.55 5.02
C SER A 33 9.67 -0.98 6.43
N THR A 34 9.42 0.33 6.52
CA THR A 34 9.03 0.97 7.77
C THR A 34 7.81 0.25 8.34
N LEU A 35 7.92 -0.17 9.60
CA LEU A 35 6.84 -0.81 10.34
C LEU A 35 6.03 0.26 11.06
N GLN A 36 4.71 0.16 10.99
CA GLN A 36 3.84 0.99 11.83
C GLN A 36 3.93 0.53 13.30
N SER A 37 3.74 1.48 14.21
CA SER A 37 3.62 1.20 15.65
C SER A 37 2.18 1.27 16.15
N ASP A 38 1.26 1.82 15.33
CA ASP A 38 -0.16 1.96 15.65
C ASP A 38 -1.05 0.92 14.95
N GLY A 39 -2.34 0.91 15.31
CA GLY A 39 -3.34 -0.03 14.81
C GLY A 39 -4.19 0.44 13.63
N TYR A 40 -3.94 1.63 13.06
CA TYR A 40 -4.88 2.28 12.13
C TYR A 40 -4.23 2.84 10.85
N ASN A 41 -2.89 2.83 10.75
CA ASN A 41 -2.16 3.30 9.58
C ASN A 41 -1.81 2.19 8.56
N CYS A 42 -2.31 0.96 8.71
CA CYS A 42 -1.83 -0.18 7.91
C CYS A 42 -2.06 0.05 6.42
N GLY A 43 -3.25 0.50 6.04
CA GLY A 43 -3.58 0.86 4.65
C GLY A 43 -2.72 1.99 4.11
N LEU A 44 -2.41 3.00 4.93
CA LEU A 44 -1.54 4.10 4.52
C LEU A 44 -0.10 3.62 4.28
N PHE A 45 0.43 2.74 5.14
CA PHE A 45 1.76 2.17 4.99
C PHE A 45 1.87 1.30 3.72
N VAL A 46 0.83 0.53 3.41
CA VAL A 46 0.73 -0.21 2.13
C VAL A 46 0.74 0.76 0.94
N CYS A 47 -0.06 1.83 0.97
CA CYS A 47 -0.04 2.85 -0.09
C CYS A 47 1.35 3.49 -0.25
N LEU A 48 1.99 3.90 0.86
CA LEU A 48 3.33 4.51 0.82
C LEU A 48 4.40 3.55 0.31
N PHE A 49 4.32 2.26 0.65
CA PHE A 49 5.25 1.23 0.17
C PHE A 49 5.31 1.19 -1.36
N PHE A 50 4.15 1.17 -2.02
CA PHE A 50 4.06 1.17 -3.48
C PHE A 50 4.33 2.55 -4.07
N TRP A 51 3.75 3.60 -3.50
CA TRP A 51 3.84 4.95 -4.05
C TRP A 51 5.29 5.45 -4.11
N ARG A 52 6.10 5.16 -3.08
CA ARG A 52 7.54 5.51 -3.06
C ARG A 52 8.36 4.77 -4.12
N ARG A 53 7.93 3.58 -4.54
CA ARG A 53 8.59 2.81 -5.62
C ARG A 53 8.26 3.34 -7.01
N LEU A 54 7.09 3.95 -7.17
CA LEU A 54 6.64 4.56 -8.42
C LEU A 54 7.10 6.01 -8.57
N ALA A 55 7.20 6.75 -7.46
CA ALA A 55 7.47 8.18 -7.47
C ALA A 55 8.48 8.58 -6.39
N LYS A 56 9.69 8.96 -6.83
CA LYS A 56 10.79 9.42 -5.94
C LYS A 56 10.42 10.66 -5.10
N LYS A 57 9.43 11.45 -5.52
CA LYS A 57 8.95 12.66 -4.82
C LYS A 57 8.16 12.38 -3.53
N VAL A 58 7.82 11.12 -3.26
CA VAL A 58 7.10 10.74 -2.04
C VAL A 58 8.10 10.62 -0.90
N GLY A 59 8.17 11.67 -0.09
CA GLY A 59 9.00 11.71 1.12
C GLY A 59 8.61 10.67 2.17
N SER A 60 9.53 10.40 3.09
CA SER A 60 9.47 9.38 4.14
C SER A 60 9.19 9.94 5.54
N ASP A 61 8.32 10.96 5.62
CA ASP A 61 7.91 11.54 6.90
C ASP A 61 6.82 10.67 7.55
N TYR A 62 7.26 9.85 8.50
CA TYR A 62 6.41 8.93 9.27
C TYR A 62 5.99 9.50 10.64
N THR A 63 6.19 10.81 10.87
CA THR A 63 5.59 11.48 12.02
C THR A 63 4.07 11.49 11.90
N GLU A 64 3.34 11.64 13.01
CA GLU A 64 1.87 11.71 12.97
C GLU A 64 1.37 12.79 12.00
N SER A 65 1.97 13.98 12.03
CA SER A 65 1.63 15.08 11.13
C SER A 65 2.01 14.77 9.68
N GLY A 66 3.14 14.10 9.45
CA GLY A 66 3.56 13.60 8.14
C GLY A 66 2.56 12.61 7.55
N LEU A 67 2.13 11.62 8.35
CA LEU A 67 1.14 10.63 7.96
C LEU A 67 -0.23 11.27 7.69
N MET A 68 -0.67 12.22 8.51
CA MET A 68 -1.90 12.97 8.26
C MET A 68 -1.84 13.76 6.95
N ARG A 69 -0.71 14.42 6.67
CA ARG A 69 -0.49 15.10 5.38
C ARG A 69 -0.60 14.12 4.21
N ARG A 70 -0.08 12.91 4.34
CA ARG A 70 -0.18 11.86 3.30
C ARG A 70 -1.60 11.37 3.08
N ARG A 71 -2.42 11.24 4.14
CA ARG A 71 -3.85 10.94 4.00
C ARG A 71 -4.56 12.01 3.18
N TRP A 72 -4.27 13.29 3.45
CA TRP A 72 -4.81 14.41 2.67
C TRP A 72 -4.33 14.42 1.22
N ASP A 73 -3.06 14.11 0.95
CA ASP A 73 -2.54 14.01 -0.41
C ASP A 73 -3.29 12.92 -1.20
N ILE A 74 -3.50 11.74 -0.61
CA ILE A 74 -4.23 10.63 -1.23
C ILE A 74 -5.69 11.04 -1.48
N LEU A 75 -6.37 11.63 -0.49
CA LEU A 75 -7.75 12.09 -0.65
C LEU A 75 -7.87 13.10 -1.80
N ARG A 76 -6.96 14.09 -1.85
CA ARG A 76 -6.93 15.08 -2.94
C ARG A 76 -6.76 14.42 -4.30
N MET A 77 -5.87 13.44 -4.42
CA MET A 77 -5.66 12.69 -5.67
C MET A 77 -6.92 11.92 -6.09
N VAL A 78 -7.61 11.28 -5.15
CA VAL A 78 -8.87 10.56 -5.43
C VAL A 78 -9.94 11.53 -5.89
N VAL A 79 -10.16 12.64 -5.17
CA VAL A 79 -11.14 13.66 -5.54
C VAL A 79 -10.85 14.21 -6.94
N GLN A 80 -9.60 14.61 -7.22
CA GLN A 80 -9.22 15.10 -8.54
C GLN A 80 -9.50 14.06 -9.64
N ALA A 81 -9.08 12.80 -9.43
CA ALA A 81 -9.32 11.73 -10.39
C ALA A 81 -10.82 11.48 -10.64
N THR A 82 -11.68 11.66 -9.63
CA THR A 82 -13.14 11.53 -9.81
C THR A 82 -13.73 12.71 -10.58
N MET A 83 -13.26 13.93 -10.33
CA MET A 83 -13.69 15.11 -11.08
C MET A 83 -13.27 15.03 -12.55
N ASP A 84 -12.05 14.57 -12.81
CA ASP A 84 -11.51 14.41 -14.16
C ASP A 84 -12.25 13.33 -14.97
N LYS A 85 -12.81 12.31 -14.31
CA LYS A 85 -13.68 11.32 -14.96
C LYS A 85 -15.03 11.91 -15.33
N GLY A 86 -15.65 12.64 -14.41
CA GLY A 86 -16.95 13.29 -14.64
C GLY A 86 -16.91 14.38 -15.73
N SER A 87 -15.76 15.03 -15.96
CA SER A 87 -15.60 15.99 -17.06
C SER A 87 -15.44 15.32 -18.42
N LYS A 88 -14.75 14.16 -18.48
CA LYS A 88 -14.60 13.37 -19.71
C LYS A 88 -15.90 12.71 -20.15
N GLU A 89 -16.73 12.24 -19.22
CA GLU A 89 -18.04 11.63 -19.53
C GLU A 89 -19.08 12.66 -20.04
N LYS A 90 -18.95 13.94 -19.68
CA LYS A 90 -19.85 15.01 -20.15
C LYS A 90 -19.47 15.62 -21.50
N SER A 91 -18.31 15.24 -22.05
CA SER A 91 -17.75 15.81 -23.28
C SER A 91 -17.78 14.82 -24.46
N GLY A 92 -18.44 13.66 -24.29
CA GLY A 92 -18.59 12.60 -25.29
C GLY A 92 -20.03 12.42 -25.75
#